data_AF-A0A1H7SNK4-F1
#
_entry.id   AF-A0A1H7SNK4-F1
#
_cell.length_a   1.000
_cell.length_b   1.000
_cell.length_c   1.000
_cell.angle_alpha   90.00
_cell.angle_beta   90.00
_cell.angle_gamma   90.00
#
_symmetry.space_group_name_H-M   'P 1'
#
loop_
_entity.id
_entity.type
_entity.pdbx_description
1 polymer ?
#
loop_
_entity_poly.entity_id
_entity_poly.type
_entity_poly.pdbx_seq_one_letter_code
_entity_poly.pdbx_strand_id
1 'polypeptide(L)'
;MLDQNTSAQLKTLLERLEGPIELVATLNDSDKSVKIKELVEEVAALSPLVTARFDGQNKRAPSFGIAKAGEEPRVFFAGLPMGHEFTSLILALLQTSGYAPKVS
;
A
#
# COMPACT_ATOMS: atom_id res chain seq x y z
N MET A 1 9.97 -9.82 0.14
CA MET A 1 10.18 -9.15 -1.17
C MET A 1 10.96 -7.85 -1.04
N LEU A 2 10.62 -6.97 -0.08
CA LEU A 2 11.37 -5.74 0.16
C LEU A 2 12.74 -6.05 0.76
N ASP A 3 13.80 -5.37 0.29
CA ASP A 3 15.10 -5.47 0.96
C ASP A 3 15.09 -4.74 2.31
N GLN A 4 16.09 -5.03 3.14
CA GLN A 4 16.16 -4.51 4.51
C GLN A 4 16.22 -2.97 4.56
N ASN A 5 16.88 -2.33 3.59
CA ASN A 5 17.01 -0.89 3.57
C ASN A 5 15.68 -0.24 3.19
N THR A 6 15.03 -0.73 2.12
CA THR A 6 13.70 -0.24 1.73
C THR A 6 12.65 -0.46 2.82
N SER A 7 12.69 -1.61 3.51
CA SER A 7 11.79 -1.89 4.64
C SER A 7 11.99 -0.92 5.80
N ALA A 8 13.24 -0.61 6.15
CA ALA A 8 13.57 0.34 7.21
C ALA A 8 13.16 1.78 6.86
N GLN A 9 13.37 2.19 5.61
CA GLN A 9 12.93 3.49 5.10
C GLN A 9 11.40 3.60 5.14
N LEU A 10 10.70 2.57 4.65
CA LEU A 10 9.25 2.55 4.64
C LEU A 10 8.70 2.61 6.06
N LYS A 11 9.25 1.81 6.99
CA LYS A 11 8.86 1.86 8.41
C LYS A 11 8.94 3.26 8.99
N THR A 12 10.07 3.94 8.80
CA THR A 12 10.28 5.33 9.26
C THR A 12 9.26 6.30 8.66
N LEU A 13 8.85 6.07 7.41
CA LEU A 13 7.84 6.90 6.75
C LEU A 13 6.43 6.61 7.28
N LEU A 14 6.11 5.34 7.56
CA LEU A 14 4.82 4.93 8.12
C LEU A 14 4.61 5.44 9.57
N GLU A 15 5.65 5.84 10.28
CA GLU A 15 5.53 6.56 11.56
C GLU A 15 4.85 7.94 11.41
N ARG A 16 4.79 8.48 10.19
CA ARG A 16 4.15 9.77 9.88
C ARG A 16 2.69 9.66 9.48
N LEU A 17 2.10 8.45 9.51
CA LEU A 17 0.69 8.30 9.19
C LEU A 17 -0.17 9.02 10.24
N GLU A 18 -1.13 9.80 9.78
CA GLU A 18 -2.03 10.57 10.66
C GLU A 18 -3.30 9.79 11.06
N GLY A 19 -3.53 8.63 10.43
CA GLY A 19 -4.70 7.82 10.66
C GLY A 19 -4.56 6.41 10.09
N PRO A 20 -5.49 5.51 10.48
CA PRO A 20 -5.46 4.12 10.03
C PRO A 20 -5.85 4.02 8.55
N ILE A 21 -5.13 3.17 7.83
CA ILE A 21 -5.33 2.89 6.41
C ILE A 21 -5.46 1.38 6.14
N GLU A 22 -6.16 1.06 5.05
CA GLU A 22 -6.39 -0.30 4.55
C GLU A 22 -5.76 -0.45 3.17
N LEU A 23 -4.96 -1.51 3.00
CA LEU A 23 -4.48 -1.99 1.72
C LEU A 23 -5.41 -3.10 1.24
N VAL A 24 -6.26 -2.79 0.26
CA VAL A 24 -7.31 -3.69 -0.23
C VAL A 24 -6.87 -4.32 -1.55
N ALA A 25 -6.30 -5.52 -1.48
CA ALA A 25 -5.81 -6.26 -2.63
C ALA A 25 -6.95 -6.98 -3.39
N THR A 26 -6.90 -6.88 -4.71
CA THR A 26 -7.67 -7.70 -5.65
C THR A 26 -6.72 -8.65 -6.36
N LEU A 27 -6.83 -9.95 -6.09
CA LEU A 27 -5.90 -10.97 -6.56
C LEU A 27 -6.55 -11.93 -7.56
N ASN A 28 -5.73 -12.65 -8.32
CA ASN A 28 -6.11 -13.76 -9.21
C ASN A 28 -5.09 -14.91 -9.11
N ASP A 29 -5.23 -15.95 -9.93
CA ASP A 29 -4.39 -17.16 -9.86
C ASP A 29 -2.97 -17.03 -10.46
N SER A 30 -2.49 -15.80 -10.71
CA SER A 30 -1.17 -15.57 -11.29
C SER A 30 -0.05 -15.45 -10.25
N ASP A 31 1.18 -15.77 -10.63
CA ASP A 31 2.38 -15.54 -9.80
C ASP A 31 2.55 -14.07 -9.40
N LYS A 32 2.03 -13.14 -10.21
CA LYS A 32 2.06 -11.70 -9.89
C LYS A 32 1.19 -11.39 -8.67
N SER A 33 0.08 -12.10 -8.49
CA SER A 33 -0.77 -11.96 -7.30
C SER A 33 -0.05 -12.37 -6.04
N VAL A 34 0.75 -13.44 -6.09
CA VAL A 34 1.55 -13.89 -4.95
C VAL A 34 2.50 -12.78 -4.50
N LYS A 35 3.17 -12.11 -5.45
CA LYS A 35 4.06 -10.99 -5.14
C LYS A 35 3.33 -9.75 -4.62
N ILE A 36 2.14 -9.42 -5.15
CA ILE A 36 1.33 -8.31 -4.61
C ILE A 36 0.85 -8.64 -3.19
N LYS A 37 0.44 -9.88 -2.94
CA LYS A 37 0.06 -10.33 -1.61
C LYS A 37 1.22 -10.17 -0.62
N GLU A 38 2.40 -10.68 -0.98
CA GLU A 38 3.61 -10.54 -0.16
C GLU A 38 3.94 -9.08 0.11
N LEU A 39 3.86 -8.20 -0.90
CA LEU A 39 4.05 -6.76 -0.71
C LEU A 39 3.08 -6.18 0.33
N VAL A 40 1.78 -6.44 0.16
CA VAL A 40 0.73 -5.88 0.99
C VAL A 40 0.85 -6.37 2.43
N GLU A 41 1.19 -7.65 2.63
CA GLU A 41 1.45 -8.22 3.95
C GLU A 41 2.70 -7.62 4.60
N GLU A 42 3.79 -7.46 3.84
CA GLU A 42 5.02 -6.84 4.34
C GLU A 42 4.77 -5.39 4.76
N VAL A 43 4.09 -4.59 3.95
CA VAL A 43 3.78 -3.19 4.29
C VAL A 43 2.86 -3.10 5.51
N ALA A 44 1.84 -3.94 5.61
CA ALA A 44 0.96 -3.98 6.78
C ALA A 44 1.71 -4.37 8.07
N ALA A 45 2.71 -5.26 7.98
CA ALA A 45 3.51 -5.65 9.14
C ALA A 45 4.44 -4.53 9.67
N LEU A 46 4.71 -3.49 8.87
CA LEU A 46 5.61 -2.39 9.26
C LEU A 46 4.95 -1.34 10.16
N SER A 47 3.62 -1.29 10.27
CA SER A 47 2.91 -0.30 11.09
C SER A 47 1.56 -0.80 11.60
N PRO A 48 1.22 -0.57 12.88
CA PRO A 48 -0.09 -0.93 13.43
C PRO A 48 -1.26 -0.12 12.83
N LEU A 49 -0.97 0.98 12.12
CA LEU A 49 -1.96 1.79 11.43
C LEU A 49 -2.29 1.28 10.03
N VAL A 50 -1.60 0.25 9.54
CA VAL A 50 -1.81 -0.31 8.21
C VAL A 50 -2.38 -1.72 8.36
N THR A 51 -3.52 -1.96 7.72
CA THR A 51 -4.14 -3.29 7.68
C THR A 51 -4.25 -3.80 6.26
N ALA A 52 -4.13 -5.10 6.08
CA ALA A 52 -4.24 -5.77 4.79
C ALA A 52 -5.60 -6.45 4.65
N ARG A 53 -6.22 -6.29 3.49
CA ARG A 53 -7.46 -6.94 3.07
C ARG A 53 -7.28 -7.55 1.69
N PHE A 54 -7.93 -8.69 1.45
CA PHE A 54 -7.79 -9.47 0.20
C PHE A 54 -9.13 -9.74 -0.49
N ASP A 55 -10.16 -9.01 -0.09
CA ASP A 55 -11.53 -9.07 -0.59
C ASP A 55 -11.83 -7.96 -1.62
N GLY A 56 -10.78 -7.36 -2.20
CA GLY A 56 -10.93 -6.33 -3.23
C GLY A 56 -11.55 -6.85 -4.52
N GLN A 57 -12.27 -5.98 -5.22
CA GLN A 57 -13.00 -6.31 -6.46
C GLN A 57 -12.65 -5.38 -7.63
N ASN A 58 -11.44 -4.83 -7.66
CA ASN A 58 -11.02 -3.95 -8.75
C ASN A 58 -11.03 -4.67 -10.11
N LYS A 59 -11.48 -4.00 -11.17
CA LYS A 59 -11.51 -4.56 -12.54
C LYS A 59 -10.13 -5.00 -13.03
N ARG A 60 -9.04 -4.42 -12.52
CA ARG A 60 -7.65 -4.81 -12.82
C ARG A 60 -7.14 -5.76 -11.75
N ALA A 61 -6.86 -7.00 -12.12
CA ALA A 61 -6.25 -8.00 -11.25
C ALA A 61 -4.94 -8.55 -11.85
N PRO A 62 -3.84 -8.63 -11.08
CA PRO A 62 -3.76 -8.29 -9.66
C PRO A 62 -3.50 -6.78 -9.42
N SER A 63 -4.13 -6.24 -8.38
CA SER A 63 -3.96 -4.86 -7.93
C SER A 63 -4.18 -4.74 -6.44
N PHE A 64 -3.89 -3.57 -5.88
CA PHE A 64 -4.35 -3.20 -4.56
C PHE A 64 -4.75 -1.73 -4.52
N GLY A 65 -5.78 -1.44 -3.73
CA GLY A 65 -6.23 -0.10 -3.40
C GLY A 65 -5.70 0.36 -2.05
N ILE A 66 -5.57 1.67 -1.86
CA ILE A 66 -5.26 2.29 -0.58
C ILE A 66 -6.49 3.10 -0.16
N ALA A 67 -6.99 2.83 1.04
CA ALA A 67 -8.14 3.48 1.63
C ALA A 67 -7.85 3.94 3.05
N LYS A 68 -8.59 4.93 3.53
CA LYS A 68 -8.72 5.14 4.97
C LYS A 68 -9.55 3.98 5.55
N ALA A 69 -9.30 3.60 6.79
CA ALA A 69 -10.02 2.49 7.41
C ALA A 69 -11.55 2.70 7.35
N GLY A 70 -12.27 1.69 6.85
CA GLY A 70 -13.72 1.75 6.64
C GLY A 70 -14.21 2.54 5.41
N GLU A 71 -13.32 3.07 4.57
CA GLU A 71 -13.67 3.76 3.32
C GLU A 71 -13.36 2.92 2.07
N GLU A 72 -13.98 3.30 0.95
CA GLU A 72 -13.64 2.72 -0.36
C GLU A 72 -12.29 3.24 -0.86
N PRO A 73 -11.42 2.37 -1.42
CA PRO A 73 -10.14 2.80 -1.95
C PRO A 73 -10.29 3.78 -3.11
N ARG A 74 -9.46 4.83 -3.11
CA ARG A 74 -9.46 5.87 -4.16
C ARG A 74 -8.21 5.81 -5.05
N VAL A 75 -7.10 5.31 -4.51
CA VAL A 75 -5.84 5.13 -5.23
C VAL A 75 -5.60 3.65 -5.43
N PHE A 76 -5.29 3.25 -6.66
CA PHE A 76 -5.04 1.85 -7.02
C PHE A 76 -3.72 1.69 -7.76
N PHE A 77 -2.98 0.64 -7.41
CA PHE A 77 -1.80 0.18 -8.11
C PHE A 77 -2.09 -1.20 -8.71
N ALA A 78 -1.95 -1.33 -10.04
CA ALA A 78 -2.08 -2.62 -10.74
C ALA A 78 -0.70 -3.11 -11.15
N GLY A 79 -0.24 -4.22 -10.55
CA GLY A 79 1.16 -4.65 -10.62
C GLY A 79 2.00 -4.20 -9.41
N LEU A 80 3.31 -4.49 -9.45
CA LEU A 80 4.24 -4.14 -8.38
C LEU A 80 4.79 -2.72 -8.57
N PRO A 81 4.50 -1.77 -7.67
CA PRO A 81 5.00 -0.39 -7.76
C PRO A 81 6.43 -0.29 -7.21
N MET A 82 7.37 -0.90 -7.91
CA MET A 82 8.80 -0.89 -7.56
C MET A 82 9.58 0.16 -8.36
N GLY A 83 10.83 0.42 -7.97
CA GLY A 83 11.70 1.37 -8.65
C GLY A 83 11.19 2.80 -8.52
N HIS A 84 11.05 3.52 -9.65
CA HIS A 84 10.61 4.92 -9.64
C HIS A 84 9.21 5.12 -9.05
N GLU A 85 8.33 4.12 -9.13
CA GLU A 85 6.96 4.19 -8.59
C GLU A 85 6.88 3.96 -7.08
N PHE A 86 7.98 3.57 -6.43
CA PHE A 86 7.98 3.36 -4.98
C PHE A 86 7.72 4.66 -4.21
N THR A 87 8.20 5.79 -4.72
CA THR A 87 7.90 7.12 -4.18
C THR A 87 6.40 7.43 -4.28
N SER A 88 5.77 7.06 -5.41
CA SER A 88 4.32 7.21 -5.60
C SER A 88 3.52 6.40 -4.57
N LEU A 89 3.97 5.19 -4.26
CA LEU A 89 3.37 4.36 -3.20
C LEU A 89 3.47 5.04 -1.83
N ILE A 90 4.66 5.53 -1.46
CA ILE A 90 4.86 6.23 -0.18
C ILE A 90 3.92 7.42 -0.05
N LEU A 91 3.84 8.26 -1.09
CA LEU A 91 2.98 9.44 -1.08
C LEU A 91 1.50 9.06 -0.96
N ALA A 92 1.07 8.00 -1.66
CA ALA A 92 -0.30 7.53 -1.58
C ALA A 92 -0.66 7.03 -0.17
N LEU A 93 0.25 6.32 0.52
CA LEU A 93 0.06 5.87 1.90
C LEU A 93 -0.07 7.06 2.86
N LEU A 94 0.86 8.01 2.78
CA LEU A 94 0.88 9.21 3.62
C LEU A 94 -0.39 10.05 3.42
N GLN A 95 -0.69 10.41 2.18
CA GLN A 95 -1.82 11.30 1.87
C GLN A 95 -3.17 10.63 2.22
N THR A 96 -3.30 9.31 2.02
CA THR A 96 -4.53 8.60 2.40
C THR A 96 -4.72 8.57 3.93
N SER A 97 -3.64 8.57 4.70
CA SER A 97 -3.72 8.65 6.17
C SER A 97 -4.17 10.01 6.71
N GLY A 98 -4.11 11.07 5.88
CA GLY A 98 -4.40 12.45 6.27
C GLY A 98 -3.21 13.39 6.17
N TYR A 99 -1.98 12.85 6.04
CA TYR A 99 -0.75 13.65 5.96
C TYR A 99 -0.84 14.69 4.85
N ALA A 100 -0.75 15.97 5.23
CA ALA A 100 -0.94 17.08 4.31
C ALA A 100 0.08 17.02 3.14
N PRO A 101 -0.36 17.19 1.89
CA PRO A 101 0.55 17.27 0.76
C PRO A 101 1.47 18.48 0.94
N LYS A 102 2.74 18.31 0.60
CA LYS A 102 3.68 19.44 0.58
C LYS A 102 3.33 20.31 -0.64
N VAL A 103 2.63 21.40 -0.39
CA VAL A 103 2.39 22.43 -1.40
C VAL A 103 3.60 23.37 -1.37
N SER A 104 4.38 23.38 -2.45
CA SER A 104 5.51 24.29 -2.65
C SER A 104 5.19 25.30 -3.74
#